data_AF-A0A7W1J3X3-F1
#
_entry.id   AF-A0A7W1J3X3-F1
#
_cell.length_a   1.000
_cell.length_b   1.000
_cell.length_c   1.000
_cell.angle_alpha   90.00
_cell.angle_beta   90.00
_cell.angle_gamma   90.00
#
_symmetry.space_group_name_H-M   'P 1'
#
loop_
_entity.id
_entity.type
_entity.pdbx_description
1 polymer ?
#
loop_
_entity_poly.entity_id
_entity_poly.type
_entity_poly.pdbx_seq_one_letter_code
_entity_poly.pdbx_strand_id
1 'polypeptide(L)'
;MEILVAGPFDDPEDGFGLQQAVLEEVAAQERGPTALMWTSSRYVGATRQETRMPGFAAVAEAASGLGFPVLVRNSGGGAVAANRGSLS
;
A
#
# COMPACT_ATOMS: atom_id res chain seq x y z
N MET A 1 6.19 14.01 -18.16
CA MET A 1 6.09 13.35 -16.85
C MET A 1 4.90 13.95 -16.15
N GLU A 2 3.90 13.12 -15.85
CA GLU A 2 2.66 13.53 -15.19
C GLU A 2 2.80 13.36 -13.68
N ILE A 3 2.09 14.20 -12.90
CA ILE A 3 1.99 14.06 -11.44
C ILE A 3 0.51 13.87 -11.09
N LEU A 4 0.20 12.73 -10.49
CA LEU A 4 -1.12 12.39 -10.00
C LEU A 4 -1.12 12.50 -8.47
N VAL A 5 -2.02 13.33 -7.94
CA VAL A 5 -2.23 13.47 -6.50
C VAL A 5 -3.62 12.92 -6.18
N ALA A 6 -3.68 11.85 -5.39
CA ALA A 6 -4.90 11.14 -5.06
C ALA A 6 -5.12 11.07 -3.54
N GLY A 7 -6.40 10.97 -3.15
CA GLY A 7 -6.79 10.81 -1.76
C GLY A 7 -6.87 12.12 -0.97
N PRO A 8 -7.14 12.03 0.35
CA PRO A 8 -6.88 10.87 1.20
C PRO A 8 -7.92 9.75 1.04
N PHE A 9 -7.47 8.49 1.02
CA PHE A 9 -8.34 7.32 0.98
C PHE A 9 -8.77 6.88 2.38
N ASP A 10 -10.03 6.48 2.52
CA ASP A 10 -10.52 5.87 3.76
C ASP A 10 -10.14 4.39 3.85
N ASP A 11 -10.12 3.69 2.71
CA ASP A 11 -9.61 2.33 2.59
C ASP A 11 -8.18 2.35 2.00
N PRO A 12 -7.16 1.86 2.72
CA PRO A 12 -5.81 1.73 2.17
C PRO A 12 -5.71 0.81 0.94
N GLU A 13 -6.64 -0.13 0.73
CA GLU A 13 -6.67 -0.97 -0.48
C GLU A 13 -6.87 -0.15 -1.76
N ASP A 14 -7.63 0.96 -1.71
CA ASP A 14 -7.85 1.84 -2.86
C ASP A 14 -6.53 2.46 -3.36
N GLY A 15 -5.65 2.85 -2.44
CA GLY A 15 -4.34 3.41 -2.77
C GLY A 15 -3.41 2.39 -3.42
N PHE A 16 -3.39 1.15 -2.90
CA PHE A 16 -2.65 0.05 -3.52
C PHE A 16 -3.21 -0.33 -4.89
N GLY A 17 -4.54 -0.36 -5.03
CA GLY A 17 -5.23 -0.62 -6.29
C GLY A 17 -4.88 0.43 -7.35
N LEU A 18 -4.95 1.72 -6.99
CA LEU A 18 -4.57 2.82 -7.88
C LEU A 18 -3.09 2.74 -8.28
N GLN A 19 -2.20 2.46 -7.33
CA GLN A 19 -0.78 2.28 -7.62
C GLN A 19 -0.54 1.14 -8.63
N GLN A 20 -1.23 0.00 -8.46
CA GLN A 20 -1.13 -1.13 -9.38
C GLN A 20 -1.68 -0.77 -10.77
N ALA A 21 -2.82 -0.12 -10.85
CA ALA A 21 -3.42 0.31 -12.12
C ALA A 21 -2.51 1.28 -12.88
N VAL A 22 -1.95 2.30 -12.20
CA VAL A 22 -1.01 3.25 -12.82
C VAL A 22 0.25 2.52 -13.31
N LEU A 23 0.77 1.57 -12.54
CA LEU A 23 1.93 0.78 -12.97
C LEU A 23 1.62 -0.03 -14.24
N GLU A 24 0.44 -0.64 -14.31
CA GLU A 24 -0.03 -1.42 -15.46
C GLU A 24 -0.21 -0.54 -16.71
N GLU A 25 -0.84 0.63 -16.59
CA GLU A 25 -1.01 1.58 -17.69
C GLU A 25 0.34 2.08 -18.24
N VAL A 26 1.30 2.35 -17.35
CA VAL A 26 2.66 2.75 -17.75
C VAL A 26 3.39 1.59 -18.43
N ALA A 27 3.26 0.37 -17.92
CA ALA A 27 3.86 -0.82 -18.51
C ALA A 27 3.28 -1.15 -19.89
N ALA A 28 1.98 -0.92 -20.08
CA ALA A 28 1.27 -1.08 -21.35
C ALA A 28 1.52 0.07 -22.34
N GLN A 29 2.27 1.11 -21.94
CA GLN A 29 2.50 2.34 -22.71
C GLN A 29 1.22 3.14 -23.03
N GLU A 30 0.13 2.87 -22.31
CA GLU A 30 -1.14 3.62 -22.39
C GLU A 30 -1.05 4.94 -21.61
N ARG A 31 -0.14 5.00 -20.64
CA ARG A 31 0.26 6.22 -19.93
C ARG A 31 1.77 6.45 -20.05
N GLY A 32 2.17 7.72 -20.12
CA GLY A 32 3.58 8.12 -20.05
C GLY A 32 4.17 8.00 -18.63
N PRO A 33 5.43 8.39 -18.40
CA PRO A 33 6.02 8.37 -17.06
C PRO A 33 5.24 9.22 -16.06
N THR A 34 4.91 8.63 -14.90
CA THR A 34 3.99 9.23 -13.91
C THR A 34 4.55 9.11 -12.49
N ALA A 35 4.45 10.20 -11.73
CA ALA A 35 4.58 10.21 -10.28
C ALA A 35 3.19 10.18 -9.66
N LEU A 36 2.90 9.16 -8.85
CA LEU A 36 1.66 9.05 -8.08
C LEU A 36 1.96 9.38 -6.61
N MET A 37 1.12 10.21 -6.00
CA MET A 37 1.20 10.59 -4.59
C MET A 37 -0.16 10.34 -3.94
N TRP A 38 -0.18 9.66 -2.80
CA TRP A 38 -1.42 9.40 -2.05
C TRP A 38 -1.19 9.23 -0.55
N THR A 39 -2.29 9.36 0.20
CA THR A 39 -2.34 9.09 1.64
C THR A 39 -3.61 8.30 1.96
N SER A 40 -3.64 7.58 3.09
CA SER A 40 -4.82 6.81 3.50
C SER A 40 -4.99 6.73 5.02
N SER A 41 -6.04 6.05 5.47
CA SER A 41 -6.20 5.64 6.86
C SER A 41 -5.05 4.71 7.32
N ARG A 42 -5.07 4.29 8.59
CA ARG A 42 -3.94 3.54 9.19
C ARG A 42 -3.82 2.15 8.59
N TYR A 43 -2.61 1.70 8.27
CA TYR A 43 -2.35 0.32 7.84
C TYR A 43 -0.89 -0.11 8.11
N VAL A 44 -0.66 -1.42 8.09
CA VAL A 44 0.69 -2.00 7.90
C VAL A 44 0.73 -2.71 6.54
N GLY A 45 1.61 -2.25 5.65
CA GLY A 45 1.88 -2.95 4.40
C GLY A 45 2.97 -4.00 4.61
N ALA A 46 2.59 -5.27 4.62
CA ALA A 46 3.50 -6.41 4.71
C ALA A 46 3.78 -7.00 3.32
N THR A 47 4.91 -7.68 3.19
CA THR A 47 5.30 -8.41 1.98
C THR A 47 4.78 -9.84 1.99
N ARG A 48 4.66 -10.45 0.81
CA ARG A 48 4.32 -11.87 0.64
C ARG A 48 5.32 -12.83 1.31
N GLN A 49 6.56 -12.40 1.58
CA GLN A 49 7.53 -13.20 2.31
C GLN A 49 7.27 -13.19 3.82
N GLU A 50 6.92 -12.03 4.37
CA GLU A 50 6.57 -11.88 5.79
C GLU A 50 5.34 -12.70 6.17
N THR A 51 4.39 -12.91 5.24
CA THR A 51 3.22 -13.76 5.49
C THR A 51 3.56 -15.23 5.77
N ARG A 52 4.79 -15.66 5.45
CA ARG A 52 5.28 -17.03 5.67
C ARG A 52 6.06 -17.17 6.99
N MET A 53 6.33 -16.07 7.69
CA MET A 53 7.06 -16.10 8.94
C MET A 53 6.21 -16.74 10.06
N PRO A 54 6.81 -17.52 10.96
CA PRO A 54 6.12 -18.02 12.15
C PRO A 54 5.49 -16.86 12.94
N GLY A 55 4.22 -16.99 13.30
CA GLY A 55 3.51 -15.98 14.09
C GLY A 55 2.93 -14.81 13.30
N PHE A 56 3.07 -14.77 11.96
CA PHE A 56 2.53 -13.66 11.15
C PHE A 56 1.04 -13.41 11.41
N ALA A 57 0.21 -14.47 11.44
CA ALA A 57 -1.22 -14.34 11.67
C ALA A 57 -1.53 -13.68 13.03
N ALA A 58 -0.85 -14.09 14.10
CA ALA A 58 -1.04 -13.52 15.44
C ALA A 58 -0.59 -12.05 15.51
N VAL A 59 0.52 -11.70 14.84
CA VAL A 59 0.99 -10.31 14.78
C VAL A 59 0.04 -9.45 13.92
N ALA A 60 -0.49 -9.98 12.82
CA ALA A 60 -1.44 -9.27 11.98
C ALA A 60 -2.76 -8.98 12.71
N GLU A 61 -3.26 -9.95 13.47
CA GLU A 61 -4.43 -9.77 14.34
C GLU A 61 -4.14 -8.73 15.43
N ALA A 62 -2.98 -8.82 16.10
CA ALA A 62 -2.59 -7.85 17.12
C ALA A 62 -2.47 -6.42 16.55
N ALA A 63 -1.89 -6.25 15.36
CA ALA A 63 -1.80 -4.96 14.68
C ALA A 63 -3.18 -4.41 14.31
N SER A 64 -4.07 -5.26 13.80
CA SER A 64 -5.46 -4.89 13.51
C SER A 64 -6.18 -4.42 14.78
N GLY A 65 -5.99 -5.10 15.92
CA GLY A 65 -6.50 -4.68 17.23
C GLY A 65 -5.98 -3.32 17.72
N LEU A 66 -4.82 -2.87 17.21
CA LEU A 66 -4.26 -1.53 17.45
C LEU A 66 -4.75 -0.48 16.43
N GLY A 67 -5.68 -0.84 15.54
CA GLY A 67 -6.20 0.03 14.49
C GLY A 67 -5.28 0.14 13.27
N PHE A 68 -4.38 -0.82 13.07
CA PHE A 68 -3.54 -0.93 11.88
C PHE A 68 -3.83 -2.26 11.16
N PRO A 69 -4.87 -2.35 10.32
CA PRO A 69 -5.09 -3.51 9.48
C PRO A 69 -3.84 -3.82 8.64
N VAL A 70 -3.54 -5.12 8.50
CA VAL A 70 -2.38 -5.58 7.73
C VAL A 70 -2.80 -5.94 6.31
N LEU A 71 -2.12 -5.35 5.35
CA LEU A 71 -2.32 -5.56 3.91
C LEU A 71 -1.09 -6.22 3.32
N VAL A 72 -1.29 -7.17 2.40
CA VAL A 72 -0.19 -7.81 1.69
C VAL A 72 0.02 -7.09 0.37
N ARG A 73 1.12 -6.35 0.25
CA ARG A 73 1.44 -5.59 -0.96
C ARG A 73 2.21 -6.44 -1.98
N ASN A 74 2.07 -6.09 -3.25
CA ASN A 74 2.79 -6.75 -4.36
C ASN A 74 4.28 -6.37 -4.43
N SER A 75 4.68 -5.26 -3.81
CA SER A 75 6.07 -4.80 -3.79
C SER A 75 6.91 -5.49 -2.70
N GLY A 76 8.23 -5.56 -2.93
CA GLY A 76 9.20 -6.10 -1.97
C GLY A 76 9.51 -5.15 -0.80
N GLY A 77 10.64 -5.40 -0.11
CA GLY A 77 11.09 -4.64 1.05
C GLY A 77 10.70 -5.30 2.38
N GLY A 78 10.44 -4.48 3.41
CA GLY A 78 9.93 -4.95 4.70
C GLY A 78 8.63 -4.26 5.09
N ALA A 79 7.99 -4.75 6.15
CA ALA A 79 6.75 -4.20 6.68
C ALA A 79 6.90 -2.72 7.03
N VAL A 80 5.90 -1.91 6.64
CA VAL A 80 5.86 -0.46 6.91
C VAL A 80 4.48 -0.09 7.45
N ALA A 81 4.46 0.67 8.55
CA ALA A 81 3.24 1.29 9.06
C ALA A 81 3.06 2.68 8.43
N ALA A 82 1.85 3.00 8.01
CA ALA A 82 1.49 4.27 7.41
C ALA A 82 0.11 4.74 7.87
N ASN A 83 -0.15 6.03 7.69
CA ASN A 83 -1.40 6.69 8.06
C ASN A 83 -1.54 8.02 7.28
N ARG A 84 -2.52 8.85 7.62
CA ARG A 84 -2.77 10.14 6.94
C ARG A 84 -1.60 11.14 7.02
N GLY A 85 -0.67 10.96 7.96
CA GLY A 85 0.57 11.73 8.07
C GLY A 85 1.74 11.14 7.26
N SER A 86 1.54 10.01 6.58
CA SER A 86 2.49 9.37 5.68
C SER A 86 2.09 9.65 4.24
N LEU A 87 3.07 9.98 3.39
CA LEU A 87 2.90 10.16 1.96
C LEU A 87 3.52 8.97 1.23
N SER A 88 2.71 8.28 0.44
CA SER A 88 3.14 7.18 -0.45
C SER A 88 3.20 7.64 -1.89
#